data_AF-A0A397EZJ8-F1
#
_entry.id   AF-A0A397EZJ8-F1
#
_cell.length_a   1.000
_cell.length_b   1.000
_cell.length_c   1.000
_cell.angle_alpha   90.00
_cell.angle_beta   90.00
_cell.angle_gamma   90.00
#
_symmetry.space_group_name_H-M   'P 1'
#
loop_
_entity.id
_entity.type
_entity.pdbx_description
1 polymer ?
#
loop_
_entity_poly.entity_id
_entity_poly.type
_entity_poly.pdbx_seq_one_letter_code
_entity_poly.pdbx_strand_id
1 'polypeptide(L)'
;MSEGGSMSRDEFVKALAVALAANDVRDAPTSGEMARTAYDALQFDFPQTSPSELKALATHLRNDPLTFPLTYKLLRNVLELAHGTDAISSSAATVLAQCLFLPFQSPHHLDHFHWPIDPTAVLLQMEWMRYMYLLRDRILQYPVACASLLHKILLFFHAPNNEEAIEASGASTALLRLLLDIASSNELKQAAMAKSSIVSFLRSAMPKLASQGMAAVASSCALDDVEVHAQLWTWAILEDPLAVVPLLEDRGVLRSFAGFVMAPTRDSPHGALKHAVRLLVLSMLFRPSFAAYVHGIPSMAELCPWLATSSYPAEWTLWSMAYQTTAFFTAFQALFPVECVDGIAAITAMHEAVFVLEVLVKMRSQYSWIAWPHKSNLLTTLQTVLPTLNSLFQCPPKQDVTADDDDNSSRSITTSSRQSIQLVHRMRVAIKQLAATIAHSHGDGAKLD
;
A
#
# COMPACT_ATOMS: atom_id res chain seq x y z
N MET A 1 -21.90 -14.09 -33.91
CA MET A 1 -21.17 -13.12 -33.08
C MET A 1 -21.89 -13.07 -31.75
N SER A 2 -21.38 -13.78 -30.74
CA SER A 2 -21.94 -13.77 -29.39
C SER A 2 -20.79 -13.34 -28.47
N GLU A 3 -21.04 -12.23 -27.79
CA GLU A 3 -20.12 -11.53 -26.92
C GLU A 3 -19.64 -12.46 -25.80
N GLY A 4 -18.33 -12.62 -25.68
CA GLY A 4 -17.70 -13.25 -24.53
C GLY A 4 -17.91 -12.35 -23.33
N GLY A 5 -18.96 -12.62 -22.57
CA GLY A 5 -19.25 -11.95 -21.30
C GLY A 5 -18.16 -12.31 -20.29
N SER A 6 -17.16 -11.45 -20.15
CA SER A 6 -16.25 -11.50 -19.01
C SER A 6 -17.03 -11.20 -17.74
N MET A 7 -17.08 -12.15 -16.81
CA MET A 7 -17.61 -11.94 -15.47
C MET A 7 -16.93 -10.73 -14.83
N SER A 8 -17.72 -9.80 -14.32
CA SER A 8 -17.21 -8.62 -13.62
C SER A 8 -16.56 -9.04 -12.29
N ARG A 9 -15.61 -8.24 -11.80
CA ARG A 9 -14.95 -8.47 -10.49
C ARG A 9 -15.96 -8.68 -9.36
N ASP A 10 -17.08 -7.97 -9.40
CA ASP A 10 -18.13 -8.05 -8.37
C ASP A 10 -18.86 -9.40 -8.39
N GLU A 11 -19.09 -9.95 -9.58
CA GLU A 11 -19.69 -11.27 -9.74
C GLU A 11 -18.73 -12.36 -9.24
N PHE A 12 -17.43 -12.25 -9.53
CA PHE A 12 -16.41 -13.20 -9.03
C PHE A 12 -16.31 -13.16 -7.49
N VAL A 13 -16.29 -11.96 -6.89
CA VAL A 13 -16.28 -11.80 -5.43
C VAL A 13 -17.54 -12.38 -4.79
N LYS A 14 -18.70 -12.20 -5.43
CA LYS A 14 -19.97 -12.77 -4.96
C LYS A 14 -19.98 -14.29 -5.05
N ALA A 15 -19.48 -14.87 -6.14
CA ALA A 15 -19.33 -16.32 -6.29
C ALA A 15 -18.39 -16.92 -5.24
N LEU A 16 -17.27 -16.25 -4.95
CA LEU A 16 -16.34 -16.66 -3.91
C LEU A 16 -16.97 -16.57 -2.52
N ALA A 17 -17.70 -15.49 -2.21
CA ALA A 17 -18.40 -15.32 -0.93
C ALA A 17 -19.47 -16.41 -0.71
N VAL A 18 -20.22 -16.76 -1.75
CA VAL A 18 -21.21 -17.86 -1.72
C VAL A 18 -20.52 -19.21 -1.52
N ALA A 19 -19.41 -19.47 -2.21
CA ALA A 19 -18.64 -20.71 -2.05
C ALA A 19 -18.07 -20.85 -0.63
N LEU A 20 -17.63 -19.75 -0.01
CA LEU A 20 -17.17 -19.71 1.37
C LEU A 20 -18.29 -20.00 2.37
N ALA A 21 -19.48 -19.41 2.17
CA ALA A 21 -20.65 -19.71 2.99
C ALA A 21 -21.12 -21.16 2.83
N ALA A 22 -21.00 -21.74 1.63
CA ALA A 22 -21.30 -23.14 1.39
C ALA A 22 -20.27 -24.09 2.05
N ASN A 23 -19.03 -23.64 2.22
CA ASN A 23 -17.94 -24.41 2.85
C ASN A 23 -18.07 -24.52 4.38
N ASP A 24 -18.85 -23.63 5.01
CA ASP A 24 -19.22 -23.70 6.44
C ASP A 24 -20.33 -24.73 6.72
N VAL A 25 -21.06 -25.14 5.68
CA VAL A 25 -22.05 -26.23 5.79
C VAL A 25 -21.30 -27.56 5.72
N ARG A 26 -21.34 -28.34 6.80
CA ARG A 26 -20.82 -29.71 6.84
C ARG A 26 -21.65 -30.59 5.90
N ASP A 27 -21.27 -30.65 4.63
CA ASP A 27 -21.82 -31.61 3.68
C ASP A 27 -21.37 -33.04 4.03
N ALA A 28 -22.20 -34.01 3.67
CA ALA A 28 -22.03 -35.45 3.89
C ALA A 28 -20.67 -35.97 3.33
N PRO A 29 -20.11 -37.07 3.88
CA PRO A 29 -18.85 -37.62 3.40
C PRO A 29 -18.92 -37.97 1.91
N THR A 30 -18.11 -37.28 1.12
CA THR A 30 -17.98 -37.46 -0.34
C THR A 30 -16.92 -38.51 -0.66
N SER A 31 -17.15 -39.34 -1.69
CA SER A 31 -16.25 -40.44 -2.06
C SER A 31 -14.88 -39.91 -2.52
N GLY A 32 -13.79 -40.51 -2.02
CA GLY A 32 -12.42 -40.19 -2.45
C GLY A 32 -12.17 -40.47 -3.94
N GLU A 33 -12.90 -41.41 -4.53
CA GLU A 33 -12.82 -41.68 -5.98
C GLU A 33 -13.34 -40.50 -6.80
N MET A 34 -14.40 -39.83 -6.36
CA MET A 34 -14.94 -38.64 -7.04
C MET A 34 -13.94 -37.48 -7.01
N ALA A 35 -13.23 -37.31 -5.89
CA ALA A 35 -12.18 -36.31 -5.78
C ALA A 35 -11.01 -36.61 -6.73
N ARG A 36 -10.61 -37.89 -6.85
CA ARG A 36 -9.57 -38.33 -7.79
C ARG A 36 -9.96 -38.07 -9.24
N THR A 37 -11.17 -38.48 -9.63
CA THR A 37 -11.71 -38.24 -10.98
C THR A 37 -11.75 -36.75 -11.32
N ALA A 38 -12.21 -35.90 -10.38
CA ALA A 38 -12.21 -34.46 -10.57
C ALA A 38 -10.79 -33.91 -10.78
N TYR A 39 -9.86 -34.33 -9.90
CA TYR A 39 -8.48 -33.86 -9.94
C TYR A 39 -7.79 -34.24 -11.25
N ASP A 40 -7.93 -35.50 -11.67
CA ASP A 40 -7.32 -36.01 -12.90
C ASP A 40 -7.90 -35.31 -14.13
N ALA A 41 -9.22 -35.10 -14.18
CA ALA A 41 -9.87 -34.35 -15.26
C ALA A 41 -9.36 -32.90 -15.35
N LEU A 42 -9.13 -32.24 -14.20
CA LEU A 42 -8.62 -30.88 -14.10
C LEU A 42 -7.13 -30.75 -14.48
N GLN A 43 -6.41 -31.84 -14.74
CA GLN A 43 -5.04 -31.76 -15.26
C GLN A 43 -4.99 -31.57 -16.79
N PHE A 44 -6.09 -31.85 -17.50
CA PHE A 44 -6.16 -31.78 -18.96
C PHE A 44 -6.86 -30.51 -19.44
N ASP A 45 -6.65 -30.15 -20.70
CA ASP A 45 -7.38 -29.05 -21.32
C ASP A 45 -8.85 -29.45 -21.55
N PHE A 46 -9.79 -28.54 -21.25
CA PHE A 46 -11.25 -28.77 -21.29
C PHE A 46 -11.76 -29.87 -20.34
N PRO A 47 -11.62 -29.68 -19.02
CA PRO A 47 -12.00 -30.67 -18.03
C PRO A 47 -13.50 -30.96 -18.06
N GLN A 48 -13.85 -32.25 -18.13
CA GLN A 48 -15.24 -32.72 -17.95
C GLN A 48 -15.41 -33.11 -16.48
N THR A 49 -16.09 -32.25 -15.71
CA THR A 49 -16.31 -32.47 -14.27
C THR A 49 -17.74 -32.10 -13.88
N SER A 50 -18.27 -32.78 -12.87
CA SER A 50 -19.58 -32.49 -12.29
C SER A 50 -19.45 -31.65 -11.00
N PRO A 51 -20.51 -30.91 -10.61
CA PRO A 51 -20.52 -30.15 -9.36
C PRO A 51 -20.22 -31.00 -8.12
N SER A 52 -20.73 -32.24 -8.09
CA SER A 52 -20.53 -33.17 -6.97
C SER A 52 -19.09 -33.67 -6.87
N GLU A 53 -18.42 -33.88 -8.00
CA GLU A 53 -16.99 -34.23 -8.06
C GLU A 53 -16.10 -33.08 -7.60
N LEU A 54 -16.40 -31.84 -8.01
CA LEU A 54 -15.69 -30.65 -7.55
C LEU A 54 -15.87 -30.42 -6.04
N LYS A 55 -17.08 -30.61 -5.51
CA LYS A 55 -17.31 -30.56 -4.05
C LYS A 55 -16.54 -31.64 -3.29
N ALA A 56 -16.46 -32.85 -3.84
CA ALA A 56 -15.66 -33.93 -3.27
C ALA A 56 -14.17 -33.55 -3.25
N LEU A 57 -13.65 -33.03 -4.36
CA LEU A 57 -12.28 -32.54 -4.45
C LEU A 57 -12.00 -31.40 -3.46
N ALA A 58 -12.88 -30.42 -3.32
CA ALA A 58 -12.72 -29.34 -2.35
C ALA A 58 -12.66 -29.87 -0.90
N THR A 59 -13.50 -30.86 -0.58
CA THR A 59 -13.54 -31.48 0.75
C THR A 59 -12.25 -32.26 1.04
N HIS A 60 -11.74 -33.00 0.05
CA HIS A 60 -10.49 -33.74 0.18
C HIS A 60 -9.26 -32.84 0.19
N LEU A 61 -9.23 -31.80 -0.64
CA LEU A 61 -8.19 -30.77 -0.57
C LEU A 61 -8.12 -30.20 0.85
N ARG A 62 -9.26 -29.90 1.49
CA ARG A 62 -9.29 -29.39 2.86
C ARG A 62 -8.78 -30.38 3.91
N ASN A 63 -9.14 -31.66 3.79
CA ASN A 63 -8.93 -32.65 4.85
C ASN A 63 -7.65 -33.49 4.67
N ASP A 64 -7.25 -33.74 3.42
CA ASP A 64 -6.07 -34.52 3.02
C ASP A 64 -5.36 -33.91 1.78
N PRO A 65 -4.77 -32.72 1.93
CA PRO A 65 -4.15 -31.97 0.84
C PRO A 65 -2.91 -32.64 0.20
N LEU A 66 -2.26 -33.57 0.89
CA LEU A 66 -1.08 -34.26 0.37
C LEU A 66 -1.41 -35.20 -0.79
N THR A 67 -2.66 -35.65 -0.86
CA THR A 67 -3.13 -36.58 -1.89
C THR A 67 -3.34 -35.89 -3.25
N PHE A 68 -3.50 -34.57 -3.26
CA PHE A 68 -3.83 -33.74 -4.43
C PHE A 68 -2.91 -32.51 -4.56
N PRO A 69 -1.77 -32.65 -5.27
CA PRO A 69 -0.83 -31.55 -5.46
C PRO A 69 -1.45 -30.31 -6.12
N LEU A 70 -1.01 -29.12 -5.72
CA LEU A 70 -1.43 -27.89 -6.37
C LEU A 70 -0.64 -27.70 -7.67
N THR A 71 -1.31 -27.90 -8.81
CA THR A 71 -0.71 -27.70 -10.14
C THR A 71 -1.25 -26.45 -10.81
N TYR A 72 -0.46 -25.86 -11.71
CA TYR A 72 -0.91 -24.75 -12.57
C TYR A 72 -2.17 -25.12 -13.37
N LYS A 73 -2.22 -26.34 -13.93
CA LYS A 73 -3.38 -26.84 -14.69
C LYS A 73 -4.65 -26.89 -13.84
N LEU A 74 -4.54 -27.39 -12.60
CA LEU A 74 -5.65 -27.38 -11.64
C LEU A 74 -6.15 -25.95 -11.39
N LEU A 75 -5.26 -25.03 -11.02
CA LEU A 75 -5.61 -23.64 -10.73
C LEU A 75 -6.27 -22.95 -11.91
N ARG A 76 -5.68 -23.05 -13.10
CA ARG A 76 -6.20 -22.44 -14.32
C ARG A 76 -7.58 -22.99 -14.68
N ASN A 77 -7.74 -24.30 -14.70
CA ASN A 77 -8.99 -24.94 -15.10
C ASN A 77 -10.12 -24.68 -14.09
N VAL A 78 -9.81 -24.73 -12.80
CA VAL A 78 -10.79 -24.40 -11.75
C VAL A 78 -11.19 -22.92 -11.81
N LEU A 79 -10.24 -22.02 -12.13
CA LEU A 79 -10.51 -20.60 -12.35
C LEU A 79 -11.41 -20.37 -13.57
N GLU A 80 -11.12 -21.05 -14.70
CA GLU A 80 -11.95 -21.00 -15.91
C GLU A 80 -13.37 -21.50 -15.62
N LEU A 81 -13.52 -22.61 -14.90
CA LEU A 81 -14.82 -23.15 -14.49
C LEU A 81 -15.56 -22.24 -13.50
N ALA A 82 -14.84 -21.54 -12.63
CA ALA A 82 -15.41 -20.61 -11.65
C ALA A 82 -15.90 -19.29 -12.27
N HIS A 83 -15.59 -18.99 -13.53
CA HIS A 83 -16.10 -17.80 -14.22
C HIS A 83 -17.54 -17.96 -14.73
N GLY A 84 -18.13 -19.15 -14.70
CA GLY A 84 -19.51 -19.38 -15.13
C GLY A 84 -20.55 -18.91 -14.09
N THR A 85 -21.84 -19.06 -14.40
CA THR A 85 -22.96 -18.76 -13.49
C THR A 85 -23.68 -20.00 -12.95
N ASP A 86 -23.26 -21.19 -13.37
CA ASP A 86 -23.99 -22.43 -13.13
C ASP A 86 -23.53 -23.14 -11.84
N ALA A 87 -24.20 -24.22 -11.46
CA ALA A 87 -23.85 -25.00 -10.25
C ALA A 87 -22.39 -25.52 -10.26
N ILE A 88 -21.82 -25.73 -11.45
CA ILE A 88 -20.40 -26.06 -11.66
C ILE A 88 -19.50 -24.92 -11.19
N SER A 89 -19.86 -23.67 -11.50
CA SER A 89 -19.08 -22.48 -11.14
C SER A 89 -18.98 -22.29 -9.63
N SER A 90 -20.09 -22.43 -8.89
CA SER A 90 -20.06 -22.34 -7.43
C SER A 90 -19.18 -23.44 -6.80
N SER A 91 -19.24 -24.65 -7.35
CA SER A 91 -18.43 -25.79 -6.87
C SER A 91 -16.95 -25.61 -7.22
N ALA A 92 -16.65 -25.11 -8.42
CA ALA A 92 -15.31 -24.74 -8.85
C ALA A 92 -14.74 -23.60 -8.01
N ALA A 93 -15.52 -22.57 -7.68
CA ALA A 93 -15.11 -21.51 -6.76
C ALA A 93 -14.78 -22.05 -5.35
N THR A 94 -15.42 -23.14 -4.93
CA THR A 94 -15.12 -23.81 -3.66
C THR A 94 -13.78 -24.54 -3.72
N VAL A 95 -13.50 -25.25 -4.82
CA VAL A 95 -12.17 -25.84 -5.08
C VAL A 95 -11.11 -24.74 -5.17
N LEU A 96 -11.40 -23.65 -5.88
CA LEU A 96 -10.51 -22.50 -6.03
C LEU A 96 -10.16 -21.91 -4.67
N ALA A 97 -11.16 -21.70 -3.81
CA ALA A 97 -10.95 -21.24 -2.45
C ALA A 97 -9.99 -22.19 -1.70
N GLN A 98 -10.20 -23.51 -1.75
CA GLN A 98 -9.29 -24.45 -1.11
C GLN A 98 -7.88 -24.38 -1.68
N CYS A 99 -7.72 -24.32 -3.01
CA CYS A 99 -6.42 -24.14 -3.65
C CYS A 99 -5.71 -22.84 -3.20
N LEU A 100 -6.48 -21.77 -2.95
CA LEU A 100 -5.95 -20.49 -2.47
C LEU A 100 -5.62 -20.50 -0.97
N PHE A 101 -6.37 -21.24 -0.14
CA PHE A 101 -6.18 -21.28 1.32
C PHE A 101 -5.21 -22.37 1.78
N LEU A 102 -5.09 -23.48 1.06
CA LEU A 102 -4.26 -24.63 1.40
C LEU A 102 -2.79 -24.33 1.66
N PRO A 103 -2.12 -23.50 0.84
CA PRO A 103 -0.74 -23.13 1.08
C PRO A 103 -0.53 -22.41 2.43
N PHE A 104 -1.60 -21.84 2.99
CA PHE A 104 -1.56 -21.17 4.30
C PHE A 104 -1.96 -22.07 5.46
N GLN A 105 -2.48 -23.28 5.23
CA GLN A 105 -2.89 -24.20 6.30
C GLN A 105 -1.71 -25.01 6.84
N SER A 106 -0.70 -25.31 6.01
CA SER A 106 0.54 -26.01 6.42
C SER A 106 1.73 -25.57 5.56
N PRO A 107 2.94 -25.37 6.14
CA PRO A 107 4.16 -25.00 5.40
C PRO A 107 4.51 -25.99 4.28
N HIS A 108 4.24 -27.29 4.46
CA HIS A 108 4.56 -28.35 3.49
C HIS A 108 3.76 -28.26 2.18
N HIS A 109 2.63 -27.55 2.17
CA HIS A 109 1.80 -27.40 0.97
C HIS A 109 2.39 -26.39 -0.03
N LEU A 110 3.33 -25.55 0.42
CA LEU A 110 4.03 -24.59 -0.43
C LEU A 110 5.17 -25.24 -1.23
N ASP A 111 5.70 -26.37 -0.74
CA ASP A 111 6.76 -27.14 -1.42
C ASP A 111 6.27 -27.78 -2.73
N HIS A 112 4.96 -27.77 -3.00
CA HIS A 112 4.35 -28.42 -4.18
C HIS A 112 3.94 -27.43 -5.27
N PHE A 113 4.15 -26.13 -5.08
CA PHE A 113 3.99 -25.13 -6.14
C PHE A 113 5.11 -25.31 -7.17
N HIS A 114 4.88 -26.15 -8.18
CA HIS A 114 5.80 -26.27 -9.31
C HIS A 114 5.69 -25.03 -10.19
N TRP A 115 6.76 -24.22 -10.21
CA TRP A 115 6.90 -23.03 -11.04
C TRP A 115 7.55 -23.40 -12.38
N PRO A 116 6.79 -23.46 -13.50
CA PRO A 116 7.42 -23.60 -14.81
C PRO A 116 8.17 -22.31 -15.16
N ILE A 117 9.43 -22.44 -15.56
CA ILE A 117 10.38 -21.35 -15.84
C ILE A 117 10.13 -20.67 -17.22
N ASP A 118 9.04 -21.03 -17.92
CA ASP A 118 8.78 -20.66 -19.33
C ASP A 118 7.91 -19.38 -19.48
N PRO A 119 7.82 -18.76 -20.70
CA PRO A 119 7.30 -17.40 -20.95
C PRO A 119 5.80 -17.16 -20.64
N THR A 120 5.13 -18.15 -20.05
CA THR A 120 3.94 -18.04 -19.19
C THR A 120 4.07 -17.10 -17.98
N ALA A 121 5.24 -16.51 -17.74
CA ALA A 121 5.51 -15.57 -16.65
C ALA A 121 4.47 -14.44 -16.50
N VAL A 122 3.89 -13.93 -17.60
CA VAL A 122 2.84 -12.89 -17.53
C VAL A 122 1.53 -13.43 -16.95
N LEU A 123 1.09 -14.63 -17.34
CA LEU A 123 -0.11 -15.26 -16.77
C LEU A 123 0.10 -15.59 -15.30
N LEU A 124 1.27 -16.12 -14.97
CA LEU A 124 1.70 -16.40 -13.61
C LEU A 124 1.75 -15.12 -12.75
N GLN A 125 2.22 -14.01 -13.30
CA GLN A 125 2.23 -12.70 -12.64
C GLN A 125 0.80 -12.16 -12.44
N MET A 126 -0.10 -12.34 -13.41
CA MET A 126 -1.51 -11.97 -13.27
C MET A 126 -2.23 -12.82 -12.22
N GLU A 127 -1.93 -14.11 -12.15
CA GLU A 127 -2.44 -15.03 -11.12
C GLU A 127 -1.93 -14.64 -9.73
N TRP A 128 -0.64 -14.30 -9.63
CA TRP A 128 -0.07 -13.72 -8.40
C TRP A 128 -0.76 -12.43 -7.99
N MET A 129 -1.00 -11.51 -8.92
CA MET A 129 -1.73 -10.27 -8.59
C MET A 129 -3.14 -10.56 -8.09
N ARG A 130 -3.88 -11.48 -8.73
CA ARG A 130 -5.21 -11.90 -8.27
C ARG A 130 -5.16 -12.52 -6.88
N TYR A 131 -4.17 -13.37 -6.61
CA TYR A 131 -3.95 -13.97 -5.30
C TYR A 131 -3.68 -12.91 -4.22
N MET A 132 -2.79 -11.96 -4.53
CA MET A 132 -2.47 -10.86 -3.63
C MET A 132 -3.70 -9.99 -3.36
N TYR A 133 -4.56 -9.73 -4.35
CA TYR A 133 -5.81 -9.00 -4.14
C TYR A 133 -6.81 -9.73 -3.23
N LEU A 134 -6.96 -11.04 -3.38
CA LEU A 134 -7.80 -11.83 -2.49
C LEU A 134 -7.26 -11.84 -1.06
N LEU A 135 -5.94 -11.97 -0.92
CA LEU A 135 -5.26 -11.92 0.35
C LEU A 135 -5.41 -10.54 1.03
N ARG A 136 -5.33 -9.44 0.26
CA ARG A 136 -5.63 -8.09 0.74
C ARG A 136 -7.01 -8.05 1.39
N ASP A 137 -8.02 -8.44 0.63
CA ASP A 137 -9.42 -8.32 1.05
C ASP A 137 -9.68 -9.17 2.30
N ARG A 138 -9.02 -10.34 2.42
CA ARG A 138 -9.08 -11.17 3.64
C ARG A 138 -8.38 -10.55 4.84
N ILE A 139 -7.21 -9.95 4.66
CA ILE A 139 -6.49 -9.27 5.75
C ILE A 139 -7.30 -8.06 6.24
N LEU A 140 -7.93 -7.32 5.32
CA LEU A 140 -8.80 -6.20 5.68
C LEU A 140 -10.10 -6.65 6.36
N GLN A 141 -10.67 -7.79 5.95
CA GLN A 141 -11.85 -8.36 6.59
C GLN A 141 -11.55 -8.94 7.99
N TYR A 142 -10.35 -9.51 8.20
CA TYR A 142 -9.93 -10.12 9.47
C TYR A 142 -8.55 -9.62 9.94
N PRO A 143 -8.44 -8.35 10.39
CA PRO A 143 -7.14 -7.75 10.75
C PRO A 143 -6.41 -8.49 11.88
N VAL A 144 -7.13 -9.20 12.75
CA VAL A 144 -6.55 -9.98 13.86
C VAL A 144 -5.69 -11.15 13.34
N ALA A 145 -6.05 -11.75 12.19
CA ALA A 145 -5.30 -12.86 11.60
C ALA A 145 -4.05 -12.40 10.82
N CYS A 146 -3.91 -11.09 10.57
CA CYS A 146 -2.87 -10.48 9.75
C CYS A 146 -1.46 -10.93 10.16
N ALA A 147 -1.15 -10.94 11.47
CA ALA A 147 0.15 -11.33 11.99
C ALA A 147 0.60 -12.72 11.52
N SER A 148 -0.31 -13.70 11.65
CA SER A 148 -0.04 -15.09 11.30
C SER A 148 0.12 -15.30 9.80
N LEU A 149 -0.68 -14.57 9.00
CA LEU A 149 -0.64 -14.62 7.53
C LEU A 149 0.65 -13.99 7.00
N LEU A 150 1.00 -12.80 7.47
CA LEU A 150 2.24 -12.11 7.07
C LEU A 150 3.47 -12.93 7.42
N HIS A 151 3.49 -13.58 8.58
CA HIS A 151 4.60 -14.47 8.94
C HIS A 151 4.75 -15.65 8.00
N LYS A 152 3.64 -16.30 7.59
CA LYS A 152 3.67 -17.40 6.62
C LYS A 152 4.13 -16.94 5.24
N ILE A 153 3.68 -15.76 4.80
CA ILE A 153 4.14 -15.14 3.54
C ILE A 153 5.64 -14.85 3.61
N LEU A 154 6.13 -14.33 4.74
CA LEU A 154 7.55 -14.07 4.92
C LEU A 154 8.37 -15.34 4.72
N LEU A 155 7.99 -16.43 5.38
CA LEU A 155 8.65 -17.73 5.26
C LEU A 155 8.68 -18.22 3.81
N PHE A 156 7.56 -18.07 3.09
CA PHE A 156 7.48 -18.46 1.68
C PHE A 156 8.44 -17.66 0.80
N PHE A 157 8.48 -16.33 0.95
CA PHE A 157 9.30 -15.44 0.12
C PHE A 157 10.81 -15.50 0.45
N HIS A 158 11.16 -16.05 1.62
CA HIS A 158 12.54 -16.21 2.09
C HIS A 158 13.02 -17.66 2.03
N ALA A 159 12.18 -18.60 1.60
CA ALA A 159 12.61 -19.98 1.39
C ALA A 159 13.54 -20.03 0.17
N PRO A 160 14.77 -20.56 0.31
CA PRO A 160 15.77 -20.56 -0.76
C PRO A 160 15.29 -21.32 -2.00
N ASN A 161 14.45 -22.34 -1.82
CA ASN A 161 13.86 -23.12 -2.91
C ASN A 161 12.90 -22.30 -3.80
N ASN A 162 12.38 -21.17 -3.30
CA ASN A 162 11.38 -20.36 -3.99
C ASN A 162 11.98 -19.08 -4.59
N GLU A 163 13.22 -18.75 -4.27
CA GLU A 163 13.81 -17.44 -4.59
C GLU A 163 13.92 -17.18 -6.08
N GLU A 164 14.43 -18.16 -6.83
CA GLU A 164 14.59 -18.09 -8.29
C GLU A 164 13.23 -17.93 -9.00
N ALA A 165 12.21 -18.67 -8.56
CA ALA A 165 10.86 -18.58 -9.10
C ALA A 165 10.17 -17.24 -8.79
N ILE A 166 10.39 -16.70 -7.58
CA ILE A 166 9.82 -15.41 -7.16
C ILE A 166 10.45 -14.26 -7.95
N GLU A 167 11.75 -14.31 -8.19
CA GLU A 167 12.45 -13.30 -9.00
C GLU A 167 12.04 -13.40 -10.47
N ALA A 168 12.00 -14.61 -11.04
CA ALA A 168 11.58 -14.82 -12.42
C ALA A 168 10.12 -14.41 -12.71
N SER A 169 9.25 -14.48 -11.70
CA SER A 169 7.82 -14.15 -11.84
C SER A 169 7.46 -12.69 -11.51
N GLY A 170 8.40 -11.91 -10.97
CA GLY A 170 8.12 -10.55 -10.47
C GLY A 170 7.15 -10.53 -9.27
N ALA A 171 6.98 -11.65 -8.57
CA ALA A 171 6.06 -11.77 -7.44
C ALA A 171 6.48 -10.94 -6.22
N SER A 172 7.78 -10.61 -6.11
CA SER A 172 8.32 -9.74 -5.06
C SER A 172 7.67 -8.35 -5.04
N THR A 173 7.53 -7.73 -6.21
CA THR A 173 6.88 -6.41 -6.32
C THR A 173 5.37 -6.51 -6.05
N ALA A 174 4.72 -7.60 -6.45
CA ALA A 174 3.30 -7.81 -6.16
C ALA A 174 3.02 -7.88 -4.63
N LEU A 175 3.91 -8.53 -3.89
CA LEU A 175 3.85 -8.55 -2.43
C LEU A 175 4.04 -7.15 -1.82
N LEU A 176 4.97 -6.35 -2.35
CA LEU A 176 5.18 -4.99 -1.88
C LEU A 176 3.96 -4.09 -2.11
N ARG A 177 3.33 -4.21 -3.29
CA ARG A 177 2.07 -3.52 -3.60
C ARG A 177 0.95 -3.97 -2.66
N LEU A 178 0.85 -5.27 -2.37
CA LEU A 178 -0.10 -5.78 -1.41
C LEU A 178 0.09 -5.15 -0.02
N LEU A 179 1.32 -5.13 0.48
CA LEU A 179 1.62 -4.55 1.79
C LEU A 179 1.28 -3.07 1.82
N LEU A 180 1.56 -2.34 0.73
CA LEU A 180 1.22 -0.93 0.58
C LEU A 180 -0.30 -0.69 0.55
N ASP A 181 -1.05 -1.51 -0.19
CA ASP A 181 -2.52 -1.47 -0.24
C ASP A 181 -3.12 -1.72 1.16
N ILE A 182 -2.61 -2.71 1.88
CA ILE A 182 -3.07 -3.03 3.24
C ILE A 182 -2.71 -1.88 4.20
N ALA A 183 -1.50 -1.33 4.08
CA ALA A 183 -1.00 -0.24 4.92
C ALA A 183 -1.77 1.08 4.71
N SER A 184 -2.24 1.34 3.48
CA SER A 184 -2.95 2.56 3.10
C SER A 184 -4.46 2.49 3.37
N SER A 185 -5.02 1.31 3.61
CA SER A 185 -6.44 1.08 3.90
C SER A 185 -6.92 1.81 5.18
N ASN A 186 -8.15 2.29 5.15
CA ASN A 186 -8.78 2.95 6.30
C ASN A 186 -9.16 1.96 7.41
N GLU A 187 -9.50 0.72 7.03
CA GLU A 187 -9.84 -0.38 7.93
C GLU A 187 -8.64 -0.73 8.82
N LEU A 188 -7.43 -0.69 8.27
CA LEU A 188 -6.21 -0.97 9.02
C LEU A 188 -5.78 0.19 9.93
N LYS A 189 -6.20 1.43 9.65
CA LYS A 189 -5.86 2.60 10.50
C LYS A 189 -6.32 2.41 11.95
N GLN A 190 -7.37 1.61 12.17
CA GLN A 190 -7.95 1.34 13.49
C GLN A 190 -7.39 0.07 14.15
N ALA A 191 -6.63 -0.77 13.43
CA ALA A 191 -6.14 -2.07 13.91
C ALA A 191 -4.64 -2.03 14.28
N ALA A 192 -4.32 -1.59 15.51
CA ALA A 192 -2.93 -1.42 15.97
C ALA A 192 -2.06 -2.69 15.85
N MET A 193 -2.62 -3.88 16.15
CA MET A 193 -1.88 -5.14 16.01
C MET A 193 -1.52 -5.47 14.56
N ALA A 194 -2.41 -5.15 13.61
CA ALA A 194 -2.16 -5.39 12.19
C ALA A 194 -1.06 -4.47 11.67
N LYS A 195 -1.07 -3.18 12.06
CA LYS A 195 0.03 -2.25 11.76
C LYS A 195 1.37 -2.74 12.30
N SER A 196 1.41 -3.13 13.58
CA SER A 196 2.62 -3.68 14.20
C SER A 196 3.13 -4.93 13.48
N SER A 197 2.22 -5.75 12.94
CA SER A 197 2.56 -6.96 12.18
C SER A 197 3.22 -6.63 10.84
N ILE A 198 2.71 -5.62 10.11
CA ILE A 198 3.33 -5.16 8.85
C ILE A 198 4.70 -4.56 9.14
N VAL A 199 4.85 -3.71 10.16
CA VAL A 199 6.16 -3.15 10.53
C VAL A 199 7.14 -4.26 10.96
N SER A 200 6.67 -5.28 11.67
CA SER A 200 7.49 -6.45 12.01
C SER A 200 7.90 -7.26 10.78
N PHE A 201 6.98 -7.46 9.83
CA PHE A 201 7.26 -8.10 8.55
C PHE A 201 8.37 -7.34 7.80
N LEU A 202 8.21 -6.03 7.65
CA LEU A 202 9.15 -5.16 6.94
C LEU A 202 10.54 -5.18 7.57
N ARG A 203 10.62 -5.18 8.90
CA ARG A 203 11.90 -5.32 9.63
C ARG A 203 12.56 -6.68 9.38
N SER A 204 11.78 -7.75 9.35
CA SER A 204 12.29 -9.11 9.14
C SER A 204 12.74 -9.33 7.69
N ALA A 205 12.00 -8.80 6.73
CA ALA A 205 12.29 -8.86 5.30
C ALA A 205 13.36 -7.85 4.84
N MET A 206 13.84 -6.98 5.75
CA MET A 206 14.66 -5.83 5.40
C MET A 206 15.88 -6.14 4.52
N PRO A 207 16.69 -7.19 4.77
CA PRO A 207 17.85 -7.44 3.93
C PRO A 207 17.50 -7.62 2.45
N LYS A 208 16.41 -8.34 2.17
CA LYS A 208 15.92 -8.62 0.81
C LYS A 208 15.20 -7.41 0.21
N LEU A 209 14.40 -6.70 1.00
CA LEU A 209 13.72 -5.50 0.51
C LEU A 209 14.68 -4.33 0.25
N ALA A 210 15.77 -4.24 1.03
CA ALA A 210 16.82 -3.27 0.81
C ALA A 210 17.58 -3.54 -0.49
N SER A 211 17.96 -4.80 -0.76
CA SER A 211 18.63 -5.14 -2.03
C SER A 211 17.73 -4.86 -3.23
N GLN A 212 16.45 -5.22 -3.16
CA GLN A 212 15.45 -4.94 -4.21
C GLN A 212 15.27 -3.43 -4.45
N GLY A 213 15.08 -2.64 -3.39
CA GLY A 213 14.91 -1.20 -3.53
C GLY A 213 16.15 -0.50 -4.07
N MET A 214 17.34 -0.94 -3.66
CA MET A 214 18.61 -0.41 -4.20
C MET A 214 18.82 -0.80 -5.67
N ALA A 215 18.46 -2.04 -6.06
CA ALA A 215 18.52 -2.48 -7.45
C ALA A 215 17.52 -1.72 -8.33
N ALA A 216 16.31 -1.47 -7.83
CA ALA A 216 15.29 -0.68 -8.53
C ALA A 216 15.78 0.75 -8.79
N VAL A 217 16.38 1.40 -7.79
CA VAL A 217 16.97 2.73 -7.91
C VAL A 217 18.14 2.78 -8.91
N ALA A 218 18.93 1.72 -8.99
CA ALA A 218 20.03 1.63 -9.96
C ALA A 218 19.51 1.44 -11.41
N SER A 219 18.27 0.97 -11.58
CA SER A 219 17.63 0.77 -12.87
C SER A 219 16.83 2.00 -13.28
N SER A 220 17.18 2.63 -14.40
CA SER A 220 16.43 3.76 -14.97
C SER A 220 15.03 3.39 -15.47
N CYS A 221 14.72 2.10 -15.62
CA CYS A 221 13.44 1.60 -16.13
C CYS A 221 12.45 1.16 -15.04
N ALA A 222 12.89 1.03 -13.78
CA ALA A 222 12.08 0.45 -12.70
C ALA A 222 11.40 1.52 -11.81
N LEU A 223 10.90 2.61 -12.41
CA LEU A 223 10.35 3.76 -11.67
C LEU A 223 9.17 3.36 -10.76
N ASP A 224 8.30 2.47 -11.22
CA ASP A 224 7.15 2.00 -10.43
C ASP A 224 7.59 1.21 -9.19
N ASP A 225 8.64 0.41 -9.30
CA ASP A 225 9.20 -0.33 -8.15
C ASP A 225 9.83 0.62 -7.13
N VAL A 226 10.55 1.65 -7.61
CA VAL A 226 11.10 2.72 -6.74
C VAL A 226 9.98 3.44 -6.00
N GLU A 227 8.88 3.75 -6.69
CA GLU A 227 7.70 4.38 -6.11
C GLU A 227 7.07 3.52 -5.01
N VAL A 228 6.80 2.24 -5.29
CA VAL A 228 6.22 1.30 -4.31
C VAL A 228 7.11 1.15 -3.08
N HIS A 229 8.42 0.97 -3.27
CA HIS A 229 9.38 0.89 -2.17
C HIS A 229 9.37 2.18 -1.34
N ALA A 230 9.45 3.35 -1.98
CA ALA A 230 9.48 4.63 -1.29
C ALA A 230 8.21 4.89 -0.48
N GLN A 231 7.04 4.59 -1.03
CA GLN A 231 5.76 4.74 -0.33
C GLN A 231 5.66 3.80 0.88
N LEU A 232 6.06 2.53 0.73
CA LEU A 232 6.01 1.56 1.81
C LEU A 232 6.96 1.92 2.96
N TRP A 233 8.18 2.39 2.63
CA TRP A 233 9.13 2.87 3.62
C TRP A 233 8.67 4.16 4.30
N THR A 234 8.09 5.09 3.54
CA THR A 234 7.46 6.30 4.09
C THR A 234 6.41 5.93 5.13
N TRP A 235 5.52 4.97 4.82
CA TRP A 235 4.52 4.48 5.76
C TRP A 235 5.16 3.86 7.01
N ALA A 236 6.16 2.99 6.83
CA ALA A 236 6.82 2.32 7.94
C ALA A 236 7.52 3.30 8.90
N ILE A 237 8.15 4.36 8.37
CA ILE A 237 8.76 5.43 9.17
C ILE A 237 7.70 6.18 9.98
N LEU A 238 6.51 6.43 9.44
CA LEU A 238 5.44 7.13 10.17
C LEU A 238 4.83 6.29 11.30
N GLU A 239 4.95 4.96 11.22
CA GLU A 239 4.48 4.06 12.28
C GLU A 239 5.55 3.76 13.33
N ASP A 240 6.82 3.58 12.94
CA ASP A 240 7.94 3.32 13.86
C ASP A 240 9.26 3.99 13.40
N PRO A 241 9.39 5.32 13.57
CA PRO A 241 10.52 6.07 13.03
C PRO A 241 11.86 5.69 13.69
N LEU A 242 11.82 5.37 14.99
CA LEU A 242 13.02 5.09 15.78
C LEU A 242 13.66 3.74 15.41
N ALA A 243 12.87 2.75 15.01
CA ALA A 243 13.39 1.47 14.57
C ALA A 243 13.69 1.44 13.06
N VAL A 244 12.84 2.05 12.24
CA VAL A 244 12.91 1.90 10.78
C VAL A 244 13.99 2.78 10.16
N VAL A 245 14.12 4.05 10.56
CA VAL A 245 15.06 4.98 9.92
C VAL A 245 16.53 4.53 10.08
N PRO A 246 17.01 4.14 11.28
CA PRO A 246 18.39 3.65 11.43
C PRO A 246 18.63 2.38 10.60
N LEU A 247 17.64 1.48 10.53
CA LEU A 247 17.75 0.26 9.77
C LEU A 247 17.91 0.53 8.25
N LEU A 248 17.19 1.52 7.72
CA LEU A 248 17.34 1.96 6.33
C LEU A 248 18.69 2.67 6.08
N GLU A 249 19.17 3.44 7.05
CA GLU A 249 20.47 4.13 7.03
C GLU A 249 21.62 3.11 7.00
N ASP A 250 21.62 2.15 7.92
CA ASP A 250 22.66 1.12 8.09
C ASP A 250 22.76 0.20 6.88
N ARG A 251 21.62 -0.11 6.24
CA ARG A 251 21.56 -0.94 5.02
C ARG A 251 21.89 -0.18 3.74
N GLY A 252 22.15 1.12 3.82
CA GLY A 252 22.51 1.96 2.66
C GLY A 252 21.33 2.35 1.77
N VAL A 253 20.09 1.96 2.10
CA VAL A 253 18.89 2.28 1.32
C VAL A 253 18.75 3.78 1.15
N LEU A 254 18.87 4.54 2.25
CA LEU A 254 18.73 6.00 2.20
C LEU A 254 19.82 6.67 1.34
N ARG A 255 21.04 6.10 1.29
CA ARG A 255 22.11 6.62 0.43
C ARG A 255 21.81 6.36 -1.04
N SER A 256 21.30 5.19 -1.38
CA SER A 256 20.89 4.86 -2.75
C SER A 256 19.76 5.77 -3.22
N PHE A 257 18.73 5.98 -2.41
CA PHE A 257 17.64 6.92 -2.72
C PHE A 257 18.12 8.38 -2.80
N ALA A 258 19.09 8.79 -2.00
CA ALA A 258 19.72 10.10 -2.16
C ALA A 258 20.43 10.22 -3.51
N GLY A 259 21.14 9.17 -3.95
CA GLY A 259 21.74 9.10 -5.28
C GLY A 259 20.69 9.20 -6.41
N PHE A 260 19.56 8.51 -6.27
CA PHE A 260 18.44 8.58 -7.22
C PHE A 260 17.91 10.01 -7.40
N VAL A 261 17.68 10.72 -6.30
CA VAL A 261 17.14 12.09 -6.33
C VAL A 261 18.13 13.07 -6.96
N MET A 262 19.44 12.80 -6.84
CA MET A 262 20.49 13.60 -7.47
C MET A 262 20.80 13.21 -8.92
N ALA A 263 20.24 12.12 -9.43
CA ALA A 263 20.48 11.69 -10.79
C ALA A 263 19.83 12.65 -11.80
N PRO A 264 20.36 12.74 -13.05
CA PRO A 264 19.80 13.61 -14.10
C PRO A 264 18.35 13.26 -14.49
N THR A 265 17.82 12.11 -14.06
CA THR A 265 16.39 11.78 -14.15
C THR A 265 15.46 12.76 -13.42
N ARG A 266 16.02 13.68 -12.62
CA ARG A 266 15.33 14.82 -11.99
C ARG A 266 14.70 15.81 -12.96
N ASP A 267 15.08 15.81 -14.23
CA ASP A 267 14.66 16.81 -15.23
C ASP A 267 13.15 16.77 -15.54
N SER A 268 12.43 15.73 -15.11
CA SER A 268 10.96 15.68 -15.19
C SER A 268 10.33 15.22 -13.86
N PRO A 269 9.27 15.90 -13.37
CA PRO A 269 8.56 15.46 -12.17
C PRO A 269 7.77 14.16 -12.44
N HIS A 270 7.91 13.17 -11.56
CA HIS A 270 7.20 11.90 -11.61
C HIS A 270 7.01 11.29 -10.20
N GLY A 271 6.09 10.33 -10.05
CA GLY A 271 5.69 9.75 -8.77
C GLY A 271 6.84 9.15 -7.95
N ALA A 272 7.70 8.36 -8.59
CA ALA A 272 8.89 7.80 -7.94
C ALA A 272 9.83 8.85 -7.33
N LEU A 273 10.06 9.98 -8.03
CA LEU A 273 10.90 11.06 -7.52
C LEU A 273 10.24 11.75 -6.33
N LYS A 274 8.94 12.04 -6.41
CA LYS A 274 8.16 12.60 -5.30
C LYS A 274 8.29 11.75 -4.04
N HIS A 275 8.07 10.45 -4.17
CA HIS A 275 8.11 9.53 -3.02
C HIS A 275 9.52 9.28 -2.51
N ALA A 276 10.53 9.24 -3.39
CA ALA A 276 11.93 9.20 -2.98
C ALA A 276 12.32 10.43 -2.15
N VAL A 277 11.96 11.64 -2.60
CA VAL A 277 12.19 12.88 -1.82
C VAL A 277 11.46 12.80 -0.48
N ARG A 278 10.19 12.39 -0.48
CA ARG A 278 9.40 12.24 0.75
C ARG A 278 10.05 11.29 1.76
N LEU A 279 10.57 10.15 1.30
CA LEU A 279 11.32 9.19 2.12
C LEU A 279 12.55 9.83 2.76
N LEU A 280 13.34 10.57 1.98
CA LEU A 280 14.55 11.24 2.48
C LEU A 280 14.20 12.31 3.52
N VAL A 281 13.22 13.17 3.23
CA VAL A 281 12.80 14.24 4.14
C VAL A 281 12.32 13.69 5.47
N LEU A 282 11.46 12.68 5.48
CA LEU A 282 11.02 12.05 6.72
C LEU A 282 12.21 11.47 7.49
N SER A 283 13.12 10.79 6.80
CA SER A 283 14.32 10.22 7.42
C SER A 283 15.19 11.31 8.07
N MET A 284 15.37 12.46 7.42
CA MET A 284 16.10 13.60 7.98
C MET A 284 15.41 14.17 9.24
N LEU A 285 14.08 14.30 9.22
CA LEU A 285 13.29 14.83 10.34
C LEU A 285 13.36 13.95 11.60
N PHE A 286 13.40 12.63 11.42
CA PHE A 286 13.44 11.66 12.52
C PHE A 286 14.87 11.25 12.93
N ARG A 287 15.88 11.50 12.10
CA ARG A 287 17.27 11.07 12.34
C ARG A 287 18.28 12.19 12.07
N PRO A 288 18.77 12.89 13.12
CA PRO A 288 19.72 13.99 12.97
C PRO A 288 21.06 13.59 12.31
N SER A 289 21.54 12.37 12.52
CA SER A 289 22.77 11.88 11.87
C SER A 289 22.62 11.82 10.35
N PHE A 290 21.46 11.36 9.88
CA PHE A 290 21.16 11.30 8.47
C PHE A 290 20.97 12.70 7.86
N ALA A 291 20.31 13.61 8.58
CA ALA A 291 20.21 15.01 8.16
C ALA A 291 21.60 15.65 7.98
N ALA A 292 22.52 15.44 8.94
CA ALA A 292 23.89 15.93 8.85
C ALA A 292 24.64 15.34 7.63
N TYR A 293 24.43 14.05 7.34
CA TYR A 293 24.96 13.42 6.13
C TYR A 293 24.45 14.10 4.86
N VAL A 294 23.13 14.30 4.73
CA VAL A 294 22.52 14.96 3.56
C VAL A 294 23.02 16.40 3.40
N HIS A 295 23.17 17.14 4.52
CA HIS A 295 23.73 18.50 4.51
C HIS A 295 25.19 18.55 4.05
N GLY A 296 25.93 17.46 4.25
CA GLY A 296 27.30 17.32 3.79
C GLY A 296 27.45 17.04 2.29
N ILE A 297 26.37 16.71 1.58
CA ILE A 297 26.40 16.42 0.14
C ILE A 297 26.31 17.75 -0.64
N PRO A 298 27.36 18.17 -1.38
CA PRO A 298 27.35 19.48 -2.05
C PRO A 298 26.22 19.65 -3.07
N SER A 299 25.88 18.59 -3.80
CA SER A 299 24.79 18.62 -4.79
C SER A 299 23.39 18.77 -4.18
N MET A 300 23.22 18.52 -2.87
CA MET A 300 21.94 18.74 -2.19
C MET A 300 21.62 20.23 -2.05
N ALA A 301 22.62 21.11 -2.10
CA ALA A 301 22.38 22.55 -2.19
C ALA A 301 21.67 22.93 -3.49
N GLU A 302 21.95 22.24 -4.60
CA GLU A 302 21.28 22.40 -5.90
C GLU A 302 19.86 21.80 -5.89
N LEU A 303 19.54 20.94 -4.92
CA LEU A 303 18.19 20.39 -4.75
C LEU A 303 17.20 21.47 -4.30
N CYS A 304 17.64 22.34 -3.39
CA CYS A 304 16.76 23.30 -2.70
C CYS A 304 16.04 24.26 -3.67
N PRO A 305 16.71 24.94 -4.63
CA PRO A 305 16.04 25.85 -5.55
C PRO A 305 14.97 25.16 -6.39
N TRP A 306 15.24 23.94 -6.89
CA TRP A 306 14.24 23.26 -7.72
C TRP A 306 13.15 22.58 -6.91
N LEU A 307 13.39 22.17 -5.66
CA LEU A 307 12.29 21.73 -4.78
C LEU A 307 11.33 22.89 -4.50
N ALA A 308 11.87 24.09 -4.26
CA ALA A 308 11.07 25.29 -4.02
C ALA A 308 10.15 25.67 -5.20
N THR A 309 10.55 25.34 -6.44
CA THR A 309 9.75 25.58 -7.66
C THR A 309 9.07 24.33 -8.21
N SER A 310 9.22 23.18 -7.56
CA SER A 310 8.68 21.90 -8.01
C SER A 310 7.18 21.78 -7.72
N SER A 311 6.55 20.76 -8.29
CA SER A 311 5.17 20.35 -7.99
C SER A 311 5.03 19.58 -6.66
N TYR A 312 6.03 19.64 -5.76
CA TYR A 312 6.10 18.87 -4.50
C TYR A 312 6.04 19.77 -3.25
N PRO A 313 4.89 20.43 -3.00
CA PRO A 313 4.80 21.45 -1.95
C PRO A 313 4.93 20.88 -0.53
N ALA A 314 4.46 19.64 -0.29
CA ALA A 314 4.61 18.99 1.02
C ALA A 314 6.06 18.63 1.30
N GLU A 315 6.74 18.04 0.32
CA GLU A 315 8.14 17.69 0.39
C GLU A 315 9.00 18.92 0.64
N TRP A 316 8.77 20.02 -0.10
CA TRP A 316 9.48 21.28 0.13
C TRP A 316 9.22 21.87 1.52
N THR A 317 7.97 21.83 1.99
CA THR A 317 7.63 22.32 3.34
C THR A 317 8.36 21.52 4.41
N LEU A 318 8.37 20.20 4.33
CA LEU A 318 9.06 19.37 5.31
C LEU A 318 10.59 19.42 5.15
N TRP A 319 11.10 19.57 3.92
CA TRP A 319 12.52 19.75 3.62
C TRP A 319 13.04 21.04 4.24
N SER A 320 12.33 22.15 4.06
CA SER A 320 12.71 23.44 4.66
C SER A 320 12.70 23.37 6.20
N MET A 321 11.86 22.56 6.83
CA MET A 321 11.98 22.31 8.27
C MET A 321 13.29 21.61 8.66
N ALA A 322 13.73 20.63 7.86
CA ALA A 322 14.95 19.86 8.12
C ALA A 322 16.25 20.62 7.75
N TYR A 323 16.20 21.44 6.70
CA TYR A 323 17.38 22.03 6.04
C TYR A 323 17.47 23.56 6.17
N GLN A 324 16.36 24.31 6.00
CA GLN A 324 16.31 25.78 5.91
C GLN A 324 15.08 26.34 6.64
N THR A 325 15.15 26.41 7.97
CA THR A 325 13.99 26.71 8.84
C THR A 325 13.31 28.05 8.58
N THR A 326 14.01 29.01 7.95
CA THR A 326 13.45 30.32 7.59
C THR A 326 12.44 30.25 6.45
N ALA A 327 12.62 29.32 5.50
CA ALA A 327 11.70 29.14 4.36
C ALA A 327 10.43 28.34 4.73
N PHE A 328 10.46 27.65 5.88
CA PHE A 328 9.38 26.76 6.32
C PHE A 328 8.02 27.44 6.40
N PHE A 329 7.91 28.60 7.03
CA PHE A 329 6.60 29.25 7.24
C PHE A 329 5.97 29.72 5.93
N THR A 330 6.79 30.20 5.00
CA THR A 330 6.34 30.57 3.65
C THR A 330 5.86 29.35 2.89
N ALA A 331 6.64 28.25 2.91
CA ALA A 331 6.24 26.99 2.27
C ALA A 331 4.97 26.40 2.91
N PHE A 332 4.87 26.44 4.23
CA PHE A 332 3.72 25.94 4.97
C PHE A 332 2.44 26.71 4.66
N GLN A 333 2.50 28.03 4.54
CA GLN A 333 1.34 28.84 4.13
C GLN A 333 0.91 28.52 2.69
N ALA A 334 1.85 28.25 1.79
CA ALA A 334 1.56 27.89 0.40
C ALA A 334 0.79 26.56 0.25
N LEU A 335 0.76 25.70 1.28
CA LEU A 335 -0.07 24.48 1.29
C LEU A 335 -1.57 24.76 1.33
N PHE A 336 -1.98 25.99 1.67
CA PHE A 336 -3.38 26.38 1.85
C PHE A 336 -3.79 27.46 0.83
N PRO A 337 -3.83 27.15 -0.47
CA PRO A 337 -4.28 28.10 -1.48
C PRO A 337 -5.76 28.47 -1.27
N VAL A 338 -6.08 29.75 -1.45
CA VAL A 338 -7.47 30.24 -1.42
C VAL A 338 -8.21 29.82 -2.68
N GLU A 339 -7.55 29.96 -3.84
CA GLU A 339 -8.10 29.63 -5.15
C GLU A 339 -7.35 28.45 -5.76
N CYS A 340 -8.09 27.46 -6.26
CA CYS A 340 -7.56 26.30 -6.97
C CYS A 340 -8.03 26.33 -8.43
N VAL A 341 -7.17 25.84 -9.33
CA VAL A 341 -7.47 25.79 -10.78
C VAL A 341 -8.68 24.91 -11.07
N ASP A 342 -8.73 23.75 -10.43
CA ASP A 342 -9.84 22.79 -10.54
C ASP A 342 -10.03 21.99 -9.24
N GLY A 343 -11.04 21.11 -9.24
CA GLY A 343 -11.33 20.25 -8.09
C GLY A 343 -10.24 19.21 -7.78
N ILE A 344 -9.46 18.78 -8.78
CA ILE A 344 -8.39 17.79 -8.56
C ILE A 344 -7.21 18.46 -7.87
N ALA A 345 -6.85 19.67 -8.29
CA ALA A 345 -5.84 20.52 -7.66
C ALA A 345 -6.23 20.84 -6.21
N ALA A 346 -7.51 21.16 -5.95
CA ALA A 346 -8.01 21.38 -4.59
C ALA A 346 -7.85 20.13 -3.72
N ILE A 347 -8.31 18.96 -4.19
CA ILE A 347 -8.18 17.69 -3.45
C ILE A 347 -6.71 17.32 -3.24
N THR A 348 -5.85 17.53 -4.23
CA THR A 348 -4.41 17.26 -4.13
C THR A 348 -3.76 18.15 -3.09
N ALA A 349 -4.00 19.45 -3.14
CA ALA A 349 -3.51 20.40 -2.14
C ALA A 349 -4.01 20.04 -0.73
N MET A 350 -5.26 19.60 -0.60
CA MET A 350 -5.79 19.10 0.68
C MET A 350 -5.03 17.87 1.19
N HIS A 351 -4.72 16.89 0.32
CA HIS A 351 -3.93 15.73 0.71
C HIS A 351 -2.51 16.11 1.15
N GLU A 352 -1.86 17.04 0.45
CA GLU A 352 -0.53 17.53 0.81
C GLU A 352 -0.54 18.25 2.17
N ALA A 353 -1.52 19.14 2.40
CA ALA A 353 -1.67 19.82 3.69
C ALA A 353 -1.97 18.84 4.83
N VAL A 354 -2.86 17.86 4.63
CA VAL A 354 -3.13 16.81 5.62
C VAL A 354 -1.87 16.02 5.93
N PHE A 355 -1.12 15.62 4.91
CA PHE A 355 0.11 14.85 5.08
C PHE A 355 1.13 15.61 5.94
N VAL A 356 1.42 16.87 5.61
CA VAL A 356 2.36 17.70 6.40
C VAL A 356 1.88 17.85 7.85
N LEU A 357 0.60 18.15 8.06
CA LEU A 357 0.03 18.30 9.41
C LEU A 357 0.16 17.00 10.24
N GLU A 358 -0.13 15.84 9.65
CA GLU A 358 -0.02 14.55 10.33
C GLU A 358 1.44 14.18 10.64
N VAL A 359 2.39 14.51 9.75
CA VAL A 359 3.83 14.36 10.03
C VAL A 359 4.23 15.22 11.22
N LEU A 360 3.85 16.50 11.26
CA LEU A 360 4.15 17.38 12.39
C LEU A 360 3.55 16.85 13.70
N VAL A 361 2.32 16.30 13.66
CA VAL A 361 1.70 15.64 14.82
C VAL A 361 2.55 14.45 15.29
N LYS A 362 3.04 13.62 14.38
CA LYS A 362 3.89 12.46 14.70
C LYS A 362 5.25 12.88 15.26
N MET A 363 5.79 14.00 14.79
CA MET A 363 7.05 14.54 15.30
C MET A 363 6.95 15.07 16.74
N ARG A 364 5.75 15.39 17.24
CA ARG A 364 5.58 16.09 18.53
C ARG A 364 6.27 15.43 19.74
N SER A 365 6.42 14.11 19.71
CA SER A 365 7.05 13.31 20.78
C SER A 365 8.55 13.08 20.55
N GLN A 366 9.11 13.60 19.46
CA GLN A 366 10.50 13.38 19.07
C GLN A 366 11.40 14.48 19.61
N TYR A 367 12.65 14.14 19.89
CA TYR A 367 13.65 15.10 20.36
C TYR A 367 13.88 16.24 19.36
N SER A 368 13.89 15.94 18.05
CA SER A 368 14.04 16.95 16.99
C SER A 368 12.93 17.99 17.04
N TRP A 369 11.69 17.57 17.33
CA TRP A 369 10.62 18.49 17.63
C TRP A 369 10.91 19.25 18.90
N ILE A 370 11.19 18.60 20.02
CA ILE A 370 11.43 19.26 21.32
C ILE A 370 12.52 20.34 21.23
N ALA A 371 13.59 20.12 20.46
CA ALA A 371 14.65 21.10 20.26
C ALA A 371 14.33 22.21 19.23
N TRP A 372 13.21 22.12 18.50
CA TRP A 372 12.89 23.09 17.44
C TRP A 372 12.44 24.45 18.02
N PRO A 373 13.18 25.55 17.78
CA PRO A 373 12.95 26.83 18.45
C PRO A 373 11.76 27.61 17.89
N HIS A 374 11.28 27.29 16.67
CA HIS A 374 10.25 28.06 15.98
C HIS A 374 8.82 27.52 16.16
N LYS A 375 8.58 26.61 17.11
CA LYS A 375 7.23 26.05 17.37
C LYS A 375 6.18 27.10 17.69
N SER A 376 6.55 28.14 18.42
CA SER A 376 5.64 29.23 18.79
C SER A 376 5.11 29.96 17.55
N ASN A 377 5.98 30.18 16.55
CA ASN A 377 5.58 30.75 15.26
C ASN A 377 4.62 29.82 14.49
N LEU A 378 4.80 28.50 14.61
CA LEU A 378 3.86 27.54 14.05
C LEU A 378 2.49 27.63 14.74
N LEU A 379 2.44 27.76 16.07
CA LEU A 379 1.18 27.97 16.78
C LEU A 379 0.43 29.21 16.28
N THR A 380 1.13 30.33 16.12
CA THR A 380 0.55 31.56 15.55
C THR A 380 0.01 31.32 14.13
N THR A 381 0.77 30.64 13.28
CA THR A 381 0.35 30.31 11.90
C THR A 381 -0.86 29.36 11.88
N LEU A 382 -0.93 28.39 12.78
CA LEU A 382 -2.06 27.49 12.89
C LEU A 382 -3.34 28.20 13.37
N GLN A 383 -3.20 29.17 14.27
CA GLN A 383 -4.31 29.98 14.76
C GLN A 383 -4.90 30.90 13.68
N THR A 384 -4.11 31.33 12.70
CA THR A 384 -4.61 32.12 11.57
C THR A 384 -5.29 31.27 10.50
N VAL A 385 -4.82 30.05 10.26
CA VAL A 385 -5.37 29.14 9.24
C VAL A 385 -6.67 28.46 9.72
N LEU A 386 -6.75 28.05 10.99
CA LEU A 386 -7.88 27.26 11.50
C LEU A 386 -9.27 27.91 11.27
N PRO A 387 -9.47 29.23 11.48
CA PRO A 387 -10.77 29.89 11.25
C PRO A 387 -11.15 29.96 9.77
N THR A 388 -10.16 30.03 8.87
CA THR A 388 -10.38 30.24 7.43
C THR A 388 -10.37 28.95 6.62
N LEU A 389 -10.11 27.78 7.21
CA LEU A 389 -10.06 26.48 6.52
C LEU A 389 -11.25 26.20 5.59
N ASN A 390 -12.47 26.63 5.96
CA ASN A 390 -13.66 26.39 5.14
C ASN A 390 -13.73 27.27 3.89
N SER A 391 -13.02 28.39 3.89
CA SER A 391 -12.89 29.31 2.75
C SER A 391 -11.60 29.07 1.97
N LEU A 392 -10.81 28.06 2.32
CA LEU A 392 -9.62 27.65 1.57
C LEU A 392 -9.99 26.57 0.56
N PHE A 393 -9.15 26.40 -0.47
CA PHE A 393 -9.33 25.43 -1.55
C PHE A 393 -10.60 25.65 -2.40
N GLN A 394 -10.99 26.91 -2.63
CA GLN A 394 -12.16 27.23 -3.45
C GLN A 394 -11.86 26.95 -4.93
N CYS A 395 -12.82 26.33 -5.61
CA CYS A 395 -12.76 26.11 -7.05
C CYS A 395 -13.63 27.15 -7.78
N PRO A 396 -13.24 27.60 -8.99
CA PRO A 396 -14.11 28.41 -9.81
C PRO A 396 -15.43 27.65 -10.11
N PRO A 397 -16.58 28.34 -10.17
CA PRO A 397 -17.85 27.71 -10.52
C PRO A 397 -17.70 27.08 -11.91
N LYS A 398 -18.11 25.81 -12.05
CA LYS A 398 -18.16 25.15 -13.36
C LYS A 398 -19.01 26.03 -14.29
N GLN A 399 -18.42 26.53 -15.39
CA GLN A 399 -19.21 27.10 -16.47
C GLN A 399 -20.18 26.02 -16.95
N ASP A 400 -21.47 26.36 -16.99
CA ASP A 400 -22.55 25.48 -17.40
C ASP A 400 -22.22 24.83 -18.75
N VAL A 401 -21.77 23.58 -18.71
CA VAL A 401 -21.81 22.71 -19.88
C VAL A 401 -23.27 22.35 -20.04
N THR A 402 -23.88 22.89 -21.09
CA THR A 402 -25.24 22.60 -21.53
C THR A 402 -25.48 21.08 -21.52
N ALA A 403 -26.61 20.72 -20.91
CA ALA A 403 -27.20 19.39 -20.78
C ALA A 403 -26.82 18.40 -21.90
N ASP A 404 -26.25 17.26 -21.51
CA ASP A 404 -26.56 15.91 -22.03
C ASP A 404 -25.67 14.79 -21.43
N ASP A 405 -25.29 14.84 -20.15
CA ASP A 405 -24.57 13.74 -19.46
C ASP A 405 -25.11 13.52 -18.02
N ASP A 406 -26.39 13.16 -17.94
CA ASP A 406 -27.06 12.74 -16.70
C ASP A 406 -26.88 11.24 -16.48
N ASP A 407 -25.87 10.89 -15.65
CA ASP A 407 -25.94 9.82 -14.62
C ASP A 407 -24.58 9.58 -13.94
N ASN A 408 -23.46 9.95 -14.58
CA ASN A 408 -22.11 9.77 -14.02
C ASN A 408 -21.60 11.00 -13.22
N SER A 409 -22.16 12.18 -13.47
CA SER A 409 -21.79 13.45 -12.83
C SER A 409 -22.26 13.54 -11.37
N SER A 410 -23.42 12.98 -11.05
CA SER A 410 -24.02 13.01 -9.71
C SER A 410 -23.30 12.12 -8.69
N ARG A 411 -22.75 10.97 -9.12
CA ARG A 411 -21.88 10.09 -8.28
C ARG A 411 -20.49 10.68 -8.03
N SER A 412 -19.90 11.40 -8.99
CA SER A 412 -18.57 12.00 -8.81
C SER A 412 -18.61 13.23 -7.90
N ILE A 413 -19.67 14.05 -7.99
CA ILE A 413 -19.87 15.23 -7.15
C ILE A 413 -20.09 14.83 -5.67
N THR A 414 -20.86 13.78 -5.42
CA THR A 414 -21.15 13.30 -4.05
C THR A 414 -19.96 12.59 -3.38
N THR A 415 -19.15 11.85 -4.15
CA THR A 415 -17.93 11.21 -3.64
C THR A 415 -16.81 12.23 -3.39
N SER A 416 -16.59 13.18 -4.31
CA SER A 416 -15.66 14.30 -4.14
C SER A 416 -16.02 15.18 -2.92
N SER A 417 -17.30 15.48 -2.72
CA SER A 417 -17.78 16.23 -1.55
C SER A 417 -17.49 15.49 -0.23
N ARG A 418 -17.77 14.18 -0.15
CA ARG A 418 -17.49 13.38 1.05
C ARG A 418 -16.00 13.27 1.37
N GLN A 419 -15.16 13.08 0.36
CA GLN A 419 -13.70 13.03 0.53
C GLN A 419 -13.15 14.36 1.06
N SER A 420 -13.59 15.48 0.48
CA SER A 420 -13.20 16.83 0.93
C SER A 420 -13.60 17.09 2.39
N ILE A 421 -14.81 16.68 2.80
CA ILE A 421 -15.26 16.78 4.20
C ILE A 421 -14.34 15.97 5.13
N GLN A 422 -13.97 14.75 4.74
CA GLN A 422 -13.07 13.91 5.53
C GLN A 422 -11.66 14.51 5.65
N LEU A 423 -11.12 15.08 4.58
CA LEU A 423 -9.80 15.73 4.58
C LEU A 423 -9.79 16.97 5.46
N VAL A 424 -10.79 17.85 5.33
CA VAL A 424 -10.93 19.04 6.19
C VAL A 424 -11.08 18.64 7.66
N HIS A 425 -11.83 17.57 7.95
CA HIS A 425 -11.92 17.05 9.31
C HIS A 425 -10.56 16.59 9.85
N ARG A 426 -9.79 15.82 9.06
CA ARG A 426 -8.43 15.38 9.44
C ARG A 426 -7.50 16.57 9.69
N MET A 427 -7.53 17.60 8.83
CA MET A 427 -6.75 18.83 9.06
C MET A 427 -7.11 19.48 10.39
N ARG A 428 -8.40 19.69 10.67
CA ARG A 428 -8.85 20.29 11.94
C ARG A 428 -8.39 19.50 13.15
N VAL A 429 -8.46 18.16 13.09
CA VAL A 429 -7.99 17.28 14.17
C VAL A 429 -6.49 17.44 14.39
N ALA A 430 -5.70 17.39 13.30
CA ALA A 430 -4.24 17.53 13.38
C ALA A 430 -3.82 18.91 13.92
N ILE A 431 -4.44 19.99 13.43
CA ILE A 431 -4.18 21.37 13.89
C ILE A 431 -4.48 21.51 15.38
N LYS A 432 -5.62 20.97 15.86
CA LYS A 432 -5.96 21.00 17.29
C LYS A 432 -4.94 20.23 18.14
N GLN A 433 -4.48 19.08 17.68
CA GLN A 433 -3.47 18.28 18.39
C GLN A 433 -2.12 19.01 18.46
N LEU A 434 -1.70 19.66 17.38
CA LEU A 434 -0.48 20.49 17.33
C LEU A 434 -0.60 21.67 18.28
N ALA A 435 -1.70 22.43 18.20
CA ALA A 435 -1.92 23.61 19.03
C ALA A 435 -1.92 23.28 20.52
N ALA A 436 -2.60 22.19 20.92
CA ALA A 436 -2.59 21.72 22.30
C ALA A 436 -1.16 21.40 22.76
N THR A 437 -0.39 20.65 21.96
CA THR A 437 0.96 20.23 22.36
C THR A 437 1.91 21.42 22.54
N ILE A 438 1.86 22.41 21.64
CA ILE A 438 2.71 23.60 21.72
C ILE A 438 2.31 24.46 22.93
N ALA A 439 1.02 24.61 23.22
CA ALA A 439 0.55 25.34 24.40
C ALA A 439 1.00 24.70 25.72
N HIS A 440 0.99 23.37 25.83
CA HIS A 440 1.47 22.67 27.04
C HIS A 440 2.99 22.82 27.23
N SER A 441 3.77 22.82 26.14
CA SER A 441 5.22 23.07 26.21
C SER A 441 5.58 24.48 26.73
N HIS A 442 4.66 25.44 26.64
CA HIS A 442 4.80 26.76 27.26
C HIS A 442 4.33 26.81 28.72
N GLY A 443 3.44 25.92 29.14
CA GLY A 443 2.93 25.84 30.52
C GLY A 443 3.91 25.19 31.51
N ASP A 444 4.65 24.17 31.07
CA ASP A 444 5.66 23.49 31.91
C ASP A 444 7.00 24.25 32.00
N GLY A 445 7.20 25.28 31.17
CA GLY A 445 8.38 26.16 31.24
C GLY A 445 8.39 27.14 32.41
N ALA A 446 7.34 27.17 33.23
CA ALA A 446 7.27 28.01 34.45
C ALA A 446 7.61 27.25 35.74
N LYS A 447 8.05 25.99 35.65
CA LYS A 447 8.55 25.21 36.78
C LYS A 447 9.79 24.41 36.39
N LEU A 448 10.89 25.12 36.18
CA LEU A 448 12.27 24.64 36.34
C LEU A 448 13.19 25.86 36.17
N ASP A 449 13.10 26.76 37.15
CA ASP A 449 14.19 27.39 37.93
C ASP A 449 13.61 28.44 38.88
#